data_AF-A0A2G9QL90-F1
#
_entry.id   AF-A0A2G9QL90-F1
#
_cell.length_a   1.000
_cell.length_b   1.000
_cell.length_c   1.000
_cell.angle_alpha   90.00
_cell.angle_beta   90.00
_cell.angle_gamma   90.00
#
_symmetry.space_group_name_H-M   'P 1'
#
loop_
_entity.id
_entity.type
_entity.pdbx_description
1 polymer ?
#
loop_
_entity_poly.entity_id
_entity_poly.type
_entity_poly.pdbx_seq_one_letter_code
_entity_poly.pdbx_strand_id
1 'polypeptide(L)'
;MSAVPCSGASSSGPVPGMSMFRWLEVLEKEFDKAFVDVDLLLGEIDPDQADITYEGRQKMTSLSSCFAQLCHKAQTVSQINHKLEAQLVDFKSELTEVQAEKAVLEKEVHDQLLQLHAVQLQLHSKTGQNVDSGAIKAKLSVPTLEVMVSMTPFCHHL
;
A
#
# COMPACT_ATOMS: atom_id res chain seq x y z
N MET A 1 22.75 28.61 20.75
CA MET A 1 21.32 28.48 20.40
C MET A 1 21.07 29.31 19.16
N SER A 2 20.73 28.67 18.04
CA SER A 2 19.94 29.19 16.92
C SER A 2 19.82 28.07 15.90
N ALA A 3 18.64 27.46 15.83
CA ALA A 3 18.32 26.38 14.90
C ALA A 3 17.81 26.98 13.58
N VAL A 4 18.33 26.48 12.46
CA VAL A 4 17.83 26.73 11.11
C VAL A 4 16.65 25.79 10.86
N PRO A 5 15.47 26.26 10.43
CA PRO A 5 14.42 25.38 9.96
C PRO A 5 14.63 25.11 8.46
N CYS A 6 15.06 23.89 8.12
CA CYS A 6 14.98 23.43 6.73
C CYS A 6 13.52 23.14 6.40
N SER A 7 12.94 24.00 5.56
CA SER A 7 11.60 23.92 5.02
C SER A 7 11.35 22.58 4.34
N GLY A 8 10.24 21.93 4.72
CA GLY A 8 9.71 20.76 4.04
C GLY A 8 9.38 21.10 2.59
N ALA A 9 10.07 20.44 1.67
CA ALA A 9 9.70 20.43 0.27
C ALA A 9 8.36 19.68 0.15
N SER A 10 7.27 20.44 0.00
CA SER A 10 5.99 19.93 -0.46
C SER A 10 6.20 19.37 -1.87
N SER A 11 6.41 18.07 -1.96
CA SER A 11 6.50 17.34 -3.23
C SER A 11 5.19 17.47 -3.96
N SER A 12 5.19 18.34 -4.97
CA SER A 12 4.48 18.19 -6.25
C SER A 12 3.16 17.41 -6.15
N GLY A 13 2.08 18.13 -5.85
CA GLY A 13 0.74 17.63 -6.07
C GLY A 13 0.54 17.22 -7.54
N PRO A 14 -0.46 16.37 -7.82
CA PRO A 14 -0.70 15.88 -9.17
C PRO A 14 -0.87 17.07 -10.12
N VAL A 15 -0.13 17.00 -11.23
CA VAL A 15 -0.33 17.81 -12.44
C VAL A 15 -1.84 17.95 -12.70
N PRO A 16 -2.36 19.11 -13.16
CA PRO A 16 -3.77 19.24 -13.51
C PRO A 16 -4.08 18.45 -14.79
N GLY A 17 -4.01 17.13 -14.69
CA GLY A 17 -4.77 16.23 -15.51
C GLY A 17 -6.24 16.45 -15.16
N MET A 18 -7.05 16.65 -16.19
CA MET A 18 -8.47 16.90 -16.07
C MET A 18 -9.11 15.85 -15.13
N SER A 19 -9.78 16.30 -14.07
CA SER A 19 -10.37 15.40 -13.08
C SER A 19 -11.46 14.55 -13.72
N MET A 20 -11.74 13.36 -13.17
CA MET A 20 -12.77 12.48 -13.71
C MET A 20 -14.16 13.16 -13.80
N PHE A 21 -14.46 14.06 -12.84
CA PHE A 21 -15.68 14.88 -12.90
C PHE A 21 -15.68 15.83 -14.11
N ARG A 22 -14.56 16.49 -14.40
CA ARG A 22 -14.46 17.35 -15.59
C ARG A 22 -14.51 16.57 -16.90
N TRP A 23 -13.96 15.36 -16.94
CA TRP A 23 -14.15 14.46 -18.09
C TRP A 23 -15.62 14.11 -18.31
N LEU A 24 -16.33 13.72 -17.25
CA LEU A 24 -17.74 13.37 -17.36
C LEU A 24 -18.61 14.56 -17.77
N GLU A 25 -18.38 15.75 -17.24
CA GLU A 25 -19.12 16.96 -17.64
C GLU A 25 -18.97 17.28 -19.14
N VAL A 26 -17.77 17.12 -19.69
CA VAL A 26 -17.52 17.33 -21.13
C VAL A 26 -18.27 16.28 -21.96
N LEU A 27 -18.19 15.01 -21.56
CA LEU A 27 -18.88 13.92 -22.25
C LEU A 27 -20.40 14.06 -22.18
N GLU A 28 -20.96 14.46 -21.04
CA GLU A 28 -22.39 14.71 -20.88
C GLU A 28 -22.85 15.82 -21.83
N LYS A 29 -22.09 16.92 -21.91
CA LYS A 29 -22.41 18.02 -22.82
C LYS A 29 -22.32 17.64 -24.29
N GLU A 30 -21.31 16.86 -24.68
CA GLU A 30 -21.16 16.37 -26.04
C GLU A 30 -22.27 15.38 -26.42
N PHE A 31 -22.64 14.49 -25.49
CA PHE A 31 -23.75 13.56 -25.66
C PHE A 31 -25.08 14.30 -25.84
N ASP A 32 -25.40 15.26 -24.96
CA ASP A 32 -26.65 16.03 -25.04
C ASP A 32 -26.76 16.80 -26.35
N LYS A 33 -25.66 17.40 -26.81
CA LYS A 33 -25.63 18.07 -28.10
C LYS A 33 -25.91 17.10 -29.24
N ALA A 34 -25.19 15.98 -29.30
CA ALA A 34 -25.38 14.98 -30.35
C ALA A 34 -26.80 14.38 -30.30
N PHE A 35 -27.37 14.22 -29.11
CA PHE A 35 -28.74 13.74 -28.93
C PHE A 35 -29.76 14.70 -29.55
N VAL A 36 -29.62 16.01 -29.29
CA VAL A 36 -30.48 17.04 -29.92
C VAL A 36 -30.31 17.05 -31.43
N ASP A 37 -29.07 16.99 -31.93
CA ASP A 37 -28.78 17.00 -33.36
C ASP A 37 -29.43 15.78 -34.07
N VAL A 38 -29.39 14.59 -33.47
CA VAL A 38 -30.08 13.41 -34.00
C VAL A 38 -31.61 13.56 -33.94
N ASP A 39 -32.16 14.14 -32.87
CA ASP A 39 -33.61 14.35 -32.73
C ASP A 39 -34.17 15.30 -33.80
N LEU A 40 -33.40 16.32 -34.16
CA LEU A 40 -33.69 17.24 -35.25
C LEU A 40 -33.70 16.51 -36.59
N LEU A 41 -32.67 15.71 -36.89
CA LEU A 41 -32.61 14.92 -38.13
C LEU A 41 -33.79 13.95 -38.26
N LEU A 42 -34.22 13.31 -37.16
CA LEU A 42 -35.41 12.46 -37.15
C LEU A 42 -36.71 13.23 -37.41
N GLY A 43 -36.75 14.53 -37.10
CA GLY A 43 -37.86 15.42 -37.39
C GLY A 43 -37.95 15.86 -38.86
N GLU A 44 -36.88 15.72 -39.63
CA GLU A 44 -36.82 16.06 -41.06
C GLU A 44 -37.27 14.90 -41.97
N ILE A 45 -37.48 13.71 -41.41
CA ILE A 45 -37.94 12.52 -42.14
C ILE A 45 -39.40 12.70 -42.60
N ASP A 46 -39.70 12.17 -43.79
CA ASP A 46 -41.04 12.20 -44.39
C ASP A 46 -42.10 11.63 -43.42
N PRO A 47 -43.25 12.32 -43.21
CA PRO A 47 -44.35 11.83 -42.39
C PRO A 47 -44.85 10.42 -42.75
N ASP A 48 -44.75 10.01 -44.02
CA ASP A 48 -45.13 8.66 -44.47
C ASP A 48 -44.19 7.57 -43.93
N GLN A 49 -43.07 7.95 -43.31
CA GLN A 49 -42.09 7.05 -42.66
C GLN A 49 -42.09 7.18 -41.12
N ALA A 50 -43.22 7.54 -40.52
CA ALA A 50 -43.35 7.77 -39.07
C ALA A 50 -42.85 6.61 -38.18
N ASP A 51 -42.95 5.36 -38.63
CA ASP A 51 -42.46 4.19 -37.90
C ASP A 51 -40.94 4.26 -37.65
N ILE A 52 -40.17 4.75 -38.62
CA ILE A 52 -38.70 4.90 -38.51
C ILE A 52 -38.38 5.97 -37.46
N THR A 53 -39.07 7.11 -37.50
CA THR A 53 -38.90 8.19 -36.52
C THR A 53 -39.28 7.74 -35.11
N TYR A 54 -40.35 6.95 -34.97
CA TYR A 54 -40.77 6.39 -33.69
C TYR A 54 -39.72 5.42 -33.12
N GLU A 55 -39.26 4.46 -33.93
CA GLU A 55 -38.23 3.50 -33.50
C GLU A 55 -36.93 4.24 -33.13
N GLY A 56 -36.51 5.22 -33.94
CA GLY A 56 -35.34 6.05 -33.68
C GLY A 56 -35.41 6.75 -32.32
N ARG A 57 -36.52 7.42 -32.01
CA ARG A 57 -36.73 8.10 -30.71
C ARG A 57 -36.77 7.11 -29.54
N GLN A 58 -37.33 5.91 -29.73
CA GLN A 58 -37.32 4.85 -28.71
C GLN A 58 -35.90 4.36 -28.41
N LYS A 59 -35.08 4.12 -29.43
CA LYS A 59 -33.67 3.74 -29.26
C LYS A 59 -32.85 4.85 -28.62
N MET A 60 -33.06 6.11 -29.03
CA MET A 60 -32.43 7.27 -28.40
C MET A 60 -32.76 7.37 -26.92
N THR A 61 -34.03 7.23 -26.55
CA THR A 61 -34.45 7.20 -25.13
C THR A 61 -33.71 6.12 -24.35
N SER A 62 -33.56 4.94 -24.95
CA SER A 62 -32.80 3.83 -24.35
C SER A 62 -31.31 4.17 -24.18
N LEU A 63 -30.69 4.80 -25.20
CA LEU A 63 -29.29 5.24 -25.14
C LEU A 63 -29.07 6.31 -24.06
N SER A 64 -29.97 7.29 -23.96
CA SER A 64 -29.91 8.34 -22.92
C SER A 64 -29.99 7.73 -21.51
N SER A 65 -30.91 6.77 -21.29
CA SER A 65 -31.00 6.05 -20.02
C SER A 65 -29.72 5.27 -19.68
N CYS A 66 -29.16 4.54 -20.66
CA CYS A 66 -27.90 3.82 -20.49
C CYS A 66 -26.74 4.77 -20.17
N PHE A 67 -26.66 5.91 -20.84
CA PHE A 67 -25.61 6.91 -20.63
C PHE A 67 -25.72 7.57 -19.26
N ALA A 68 -26.93 7.93 -18.81
CA ALA A 68 -27.14 8.47 -17.46
C ALA A 68 -26.70 7.47 -16.37
N GLN A 69 -27.01 6.18 -16.56
CA GLN A 69 -26.55 5.12 -15.65
C GLN A 69 -25.03 4.96 -15.67
N LEU A 70 -24.40 5.06 -16.84
CA LEU A 70 -22.94 5.02 -16.98
C LEU A 70 -22.29 6.19 -16.22
N CYS A 71 -22.82 7.41 -16.39
CA CYS A 71 -22.34 8.60 -15.70
C CYS A 71 -22.42 8.41 -14.17
N HIS A 72 -23.57 7.97 -13.65
CA HIS A 72 -23.72 7.69 -12.22
C HIS A 72 -22.72 6.63 -11.71
N LYS A 73 -22.52 5.54 -12.44
CA LYS A 73 -21.55 4.49 -12.05
C LYS A 73 -20.11 5.02 -12.08
N ALA A 74 -19.75 5.78 -13.10
CA ALA A 74 -18.42 6.40 -13.21
C ALA A 74 -18.17 7.39 -12.06
N GLN A 75 -19.15 8.24 -11.74
CA GLN A 75 -19.07 9.14 -10.58
C GLN A 75 -18.90 8.35 -9.26
N THR A 76 -19.68 7.28 -9.07
CA THR A 76 -19.60 6.42 -7.88
C THR A 76 -18.21 5.78 -7.74
N VAL A 77 -17.67 5.21 -8.81
CA VAL A 77 -16.33 4.63 -8.83
C VAL A 77 -15.27 5.69 -8.52
N SER A 78 -15.40 6.88 -9.10
CA SER A 78 -14.50 8.01 -8.81
C SER A 78 -14.47 8.36 -7.33
N GLN A 79 -15.65 8.50 -6.71
CA GLN A 79 -15.78 8.88 -5.31
C GLN A 79 -15.20 7.81 -4.39
N ILE A 80 -15.47 6.53 -4.68
CA ILE A 80 -14.91 5.40 -3.92
C ILE A 80 -13.39 5.38 -4.05
N ASN A 81 -12.84 5.58 -5.25
CA ASN A 81 -11.39 5.61 -5.45
C ASN A 81 -10.72 6.71 -4.63
N HIS A 82 -11.25 7.94 -4.65
CA HIS A 82 -10.71 9.02 -3.82
C HIS A 82 -10.75 8.68 -2.32
N LYS A 83 -11.82 8.03 -1.85
CA LYS A 83 -11.91 7.59 -0.46
C LYS A 83 -10.88 6.51 -0.12
N LEU A 84 -10.68 5.54 -1.01
CA LEU A 84 -9.68 4.47 -0.83
C LEU A 84 -8.26 5.02 -0.88
N GLU A 85 -7.97 5.99 -1.75
CA GLU A 85 -6.68 6.67 -1.83
C GLU A 85 -6.36 7.40 -0.52
N ALA A 86 -7.32 8.12 0.06
CA ALA A 86 -7.16 8.77 1.36
C ALA A 86 -6.86 7.76 2.47
N GLN A 87 -7.67 6.69 2.59
CA GLN A 87 -7.45 5.63 3.58
C GLN A 87 -6.09 4.95 3.43
N LEU A 88 -5.64 4.74 2.19
CA LEU A 88 -4.34 4.14 1.92
C LEU A 88 -3.19 5.04 2.35
N VAL A 89 -3.31 6.36 2.17
CA VAL A 89 -2.33 7.33 2.66
C VAL A 89 -2.30 7.31 4.20
N ASP A 90 -3.46 7.32 4.84
CA ASP A 90 -3.57 7.29 6.31
C ASP A 90 -2.90 6.03 6.88
N PHE A 91 -3.25 4.83 6.38
CA PHE A 91 -2.66 3.58 6.85
C PHE A 91 -1.15 3.49 6.59
N LYS A 92 -0.64 4.06 5.48
CA LYS A 92 0.80 4.13 5.25
C LYS A 92 1.51 4.99 6.28
N SER A 93 0.88 6.09 6.71
CA SER A 93 1.41 6.94 7.78
C SER A 93 1.47 6.18 9.11
N GLU A 94 0.36 5.56 9.52
CA GLU A 94 0.28 4.76 10.75
C GLU A 94 1.31 3.61 10.75
N LEU A 95 1.45 2.90 9.62
CA LEU A 95 2.42 1.82 9.51
C LEU A 95 3.87 2.33 9.69
N THR A 96 4.18 3.49 9.12
CA THR A 96 5.51 4.09 9.23
C THR A 96 5.82 4.49 10.67
N GLU A 97 4.84 5.05 11.38
CA GLU A 97 4.96 5.40 12.79
C GLU A 97 5.21 4.15 13.67
N VAL A 98 4.38 3.12 13.52
CA VAL A 98 4.52 1.87 14.27
C VAL A 98 5.88 1.19 13.98
N GLN A 99 6.34 1.23 12.73
CA GLN A 99 7.66 0.69 12.38
C GLN A 99 8.81 1.46 13.05
N ALA A 100 8.71 2.78 13.13
CA ALA A 100 9.70 3.61 13.81
C ALA A 100 9.72 3.32 15.32
N GLU A 101 8.55 3.25 15.97
CA GLU A 101 8.42 2.88 17.39
C GLU A 101 9.01 1.51 17.67
N LYS A 102 8.67 0.52 16.83
CA LYS A 102 9.22 -0.83 16.94
C LYS A 102 10.75 -0.82 16.89
N ALA A 103 11.35 -0.09 15.95
CA ALA A 103 12.81 -0.04 15.81
C ALA A 103 13.49 0.56 17.05
N VAL A 104 12.86 1.56 17.69
CA VAL A 104 13.36 2.12 18.95
C VAL A 104 13.27 1.09 20.08
N LEU A 105 12.12 0.42 20.23
CA LEU A 105 11.92 -0.59 21.27
C LEU A 105 12.85 -1.80 21.10
N GLU A 106 13.09 -2.25 19.86
CA GLU A 106 14.03 -3.34 19.59
C GLU A 106 15.46 -2.97 20.02
N LYS A 107 15.87 -1.71 19.79
CA LYS A 107 17.14 -1.20 20.26
C LYS A 107 17.19 -1.13 21.79
N GLU A 108 16.15 -0.62 22.43
CA GLU A 108 16.08 -0.54 23.90
C GLU A 108 16.18 -1.92 24.56
N VAL A 109 15.49 -2.92 24.01
CA VAL A 109 15.59 -4.31 24.47
C VAL A 109 17.00 -4.84 24.30
N HIS A 110 17.65 -4.56 23.17
CA HIS A 110 19.03 -4.99 22.94
C HIS A 110 20.01 -4.34 23.94
N ASP A 111 19.88 -3.03 24.16
CA ASP A 111 20.73 -2.28 25.10
C ASP A 111 20.53 -2.78 26.54
N GLN A 112 19.28 -3.03 26.95
CA GLN A 112 18.96 -3.60 28.26
C GLN A 112 19.54 -5.01 28.45
N LEU A 113 19.50 -5.85 27.41
CA LEU A 113 20.10 -7.19 27.44
C LEU A 113 21.62 -7.11 27.65
N LEU A 114 22.30 -6.20 26.94
CA LEU A 114 23.73 -5.96 27.12
C LEU A 114 24.06 -5.46 28.53
N GLN A 115 23.27 -4.53 29.07
CA GLN A 115 23.43 -4.03 30.44
C GLN A 115 23.26 -5.15 31.47
N LEU A 116 22.27 -6.02 31.31
CA LEU A 116 22.05 -7.17 32.18
C LEU A 116 23.24 -8.12 32.15
N HIS A 117 23.78 -8.43 30.97
CA HIS A 117 24.98 -9.25 30.82
C HIS A 117 26.20 -8.64 31.52
N ALA A 118 26.38 -7.32 31.39
CA ALA A 118 27.47 -6.61 32.06
C ALA A 118 27.35 -6.70 33.59
N VAL A 119 26.15 -6.53 34.14
CA VAL A 119 25.90 -6.65 35.58
C VAL A 119 26.12 -8.09 36.05
N GLN A 120 25.66 -9.10 35.30
CA GLN A 120 25.90 -10.52 35.64
C GLN A 120 27.40 -10.84 35.74
N LEU A 121 28.21 -10.35 34.79
CA LEU A 121 29.67 -10.52 34.82
C LEU A 121 30.31 -9.82 36.05
N GLN A 122 29.87 -8.60 36.36
CA GLN A 122 30.33 -7.88 37.56
C GLN A 122 29.96 -8.61 38.86
N LEU A 123 28.75 -9.17 38.94
CA LEU A 123 28.32 -9.97 40.09
C LEU A 123 29.10 -11.26 40.21
N HIS A 124 29.31 -12.01 39.11
CA HIS A 124 30.14 -13.22 39.11
C HIS A 124 31.58 -12.93 39.59
N SER A 125 32.16 -11.80 39.17
CA SER A 125 33.46 -11.35 39.66
C SER A 125 33.47 -11.04 41.15
N LYS A 126 32.41 -10.43 41.70
CA LYS A 126 32.29 -10.04 43.12
C LYS A 126 31.87 -11.17 44.05
N THR A 127 31.06 -12.12 43.59
CA THR A 127 30.56 -13.28 44.34
C THR A 127 31.62 -14.39 44.47
N GLY A 128 32.78 -14.25 43.81
CA GLY A 128 33.95 -15.05 44.15
C GLY A 128 33.92 -16.51 43.68
N GLN A 129 33.27 -16.81 42.55
CA GLN A 129 33.63 -18.03 41.81
C GLN A 129 34.98 -17.78 41.12
N ASN A 130 36.06 -17.92 41.88
CA ASN A 130 37.39 -18.12 41.31
C ASN A 130 37.36 -19.50 40.64
N VAL A 131 36.83 -19.56 39.43
CA VAL A 131 36.97 -20.75 38.60
C VAL A 131 38.44 -20.77 38.21
N ASP A 132 39.23 -21.48 39.00
CA ASP A 132 40.66 -21.68 38.77
C ASP A 132 40.85 -22.07 37.30
N SER A 133 41.67 -21.27 36.60
CA SER A 133 41.94 -21.49 35.19
C SER A 133 42.48 -22.90 34.94
N GLY A 134 43.04 -23.56 35.96
CA GLY A 134 43.40 -24.99 35.96
C GLY A 134 42.21 -25.94 35.82
N ALA A 135 41.07 -25.67 36.46
CA ALA A 135 39.86 -26.50 36.40
C ALA A 135 39.16 -26.42 35.02
N ILE A 136 39.19 -25.26 34.36
CA ILE A 136 38.66 -25.07 33.00
C ILE A 136 39.54 -25.79 31.98
N LYS A 137 40.87 -25.67 32.13
CA LYS A 137 41.84 -26.31 31.23
C LYS A 137 41.74 -27.84 31.29
N ALA A 138 41.50 -28.40 32.48
CA ALA A 138 41.27 -29.84 32.66
C ALA A 138 39.97 -30.36 32.02
N LYS A 139 38.93 -29.53 31.90
CA LYS A 139 37.66 -29.89 31.24
C LYS A 139 37.72 -29.83 29.71
N LEU A 140 38.62 -29.00 29.15
CA LEU A 140 38.84 -28.85 27.70
C LEU A 140 39.84 -29.87 27.14
N SER A 141 40.75 -30.39 27.97
CA SER A 141 41.76 -31.37 27.56
C SER A 141 41.28 -32.82 27.75
N VAL A 142 40.29 -33.26 26.97
CA VAL A 142 40.07 -34.69 26.68
C VAL A 142 39.77 -34.82 25.18
N PRO A 143 40.52 -35.67 24.44
CA PRO A 143 40.56 -35.68 22.97
C PRO A 143 39.29 -36.33 22.40
N THR A 144 38.83 -36.01 21.18
CA THR A 144 39.34 -36.63 19.95
C THR A 144 38.64 -36.00 18.72
N LEU A 145 39.44 -35.37 17.84
CA LEU A 145 39.02 -34.92 16.51
C LEU A 145 38.85 -36.07 15.50
N GLU A 146 38.88 -37.34 15.91
CA GLU A 146 38.80 -38.49 15.00
C GLU A 146 37.44 -39.20 14.90
N VAL A 147 36.38 -38.83 15.65
CA VAL A 147 35.11 -39.59 15.58
C VAL A 147 34.05 -39.01 14.61
N MET A 148 34.17 -37.76 14.16
CA MET A 148 33.12 -37.14 13.32
C MET A 148 33.35 -37.17 11.80
N VAL A 149 34.43 -37.80 11.30
CA VAL A 149 34.60 -38.06 9.85
C VAL A 149 34.04 -39.43 9.43
N SER A 150 33.72 -40.34 10.37
CA SER A 150 33.31 -41.72 10.01
C SER A 150 31.79 -41.99 10.00
N MET A 151 30.92 -41.03 10.33
CA MET A 151 29.49 -41.31 10.56
C MET A 151 28.50 -40.48 9.74
N THR A 152 28.84 -40.11 8.51
CA THR A 152 27.83 -39.71 7.51
C THR A 152 27.33 -40.92 6.72
N PRO A 153 26.14 -41.48 7.04
CA PRO A 153 25.26 -42.00 6.02
C PRO A 153 24.25 -40.92 5.61
N PHE A 154 24.20 -40.65 4.31
CA PHE A 154 23.00 -40.42 3.51
C PHE A 154 21.71 -40.02 4.24
N CYS A 155 21.17 -38.84 3.93
CA CYS A 155 19.98 -38.74 3.07
C CYS A 155 19.60 -37.27 2.81
N HIS A 156 19.93 -36.79 1.61
CA HIS A 156 19.10 -35.81 0.92
C HIS A 156 17.83 -36.53 0.43
N HIS A 157 16.65 -36.05 0.77
CA HIS A 157 15.43 -36.28 0.00
C HIS A 157 14.96 -34.95 -0.55
N LEU A 158 15.10 -34.85 -1.88
CA LEU A 158 14.11 -34.21 -2.75
C LEU A 158 12.78 -34.97 -2.62
#